data_AF-A0A4Z0NN25-F1
#
_entry.id   AF-A0A4Z0NN25-F1
#
_cell.length_a   1.000
_cell.length_b   1.000
_cell.length_c   1.000
_cell.angle_alpha   90.00
_cell.angle_beta   90.00
_cell.angle_gamma   90.00
#
_symmetry.space_group_name_H-M   'P 1'
#
loop_
_entity.id
_entity.type
_entity.pdbx_description
1 polymer ?
#
loop_
_entity_poly.entity_id
_entity_poly.type
_entity_poly.pdbx_seq_one_letter_code
_entity_poly.pdbx_strand_id
1 'polypeptide(L)' 'MSCARRGEGESQFRDLDGVLVTIPVTTGDGDAIPAGTEGTIVGIWRDGAACEVEFAQPPGALATVAADGLTLVVP' A
#
# COMPACT_ATOMS: atom_id res chain seq x y z
N MET A 1 -34.60 -11.82 11.17
CA MET A 1 -33.81 -12.09 9.95
C MET A 1 -32.71 -11.05 9.91
N SER A 2 -31.46 -11.48 10.08
CA SER A 2 -30.30 -10.58 10.11
C SER A 2 -30.02 -10.10 8.69
N CYS A 3 -30.03 -8.80 8.47
CA CYS A 3 -29.64 -8.20 7.20
C CYS A 3 -28.11 -8.31 7.13
N ALA A 4 -27.60 -9.35 6.47
CA ALA A 4 -26.19 -9.46 6.18
C ALA A 4 -25.80 -8.29 5.28
N ARG A 5 -25.00 -7.36 5.81
CA ARG A 5 -24.27 -6.38 4.99
C ARG A 5 -23.30 -7.22 4.16
N ARG A 6 -23.55 -7.39 2.86
CA ARG A 6 -22.54 -7.93 1.92
C ARG A 6 -21.38 -6.93 1.94
N GLY A 7 -20.35 -7.22 2.72
CA GLY A 7 -19.02 -6.66 2.46
C GLY A 7 -18.44 -7.43 1.30
N GLU A 8 -18.82 -7.07 0.07
CA GLU A 8 -17.98 -7.36 -1.09
C GLU A 8 -16.67 -6.58 -0.85
N GLY A 9 -15.52 -7.27 -0.95
CA GLY A 9 -14.24 -6.82 -0.41
C GLY A 9 -13.77 -5.48 -0.98
N GLU A 10 -14.04 -4.41 -0.26
CA GLU A 10 -13.39 -3.13 -0.53
C GLU A 10 -11.98 -3.20 0.02
N SER A 11 -10.99 -2.91 -0.83
CA SER A 11 -9.59 -2.75 -0.43
C SER A 11 -9.52 -1.87 0.81
N GLN A 12 -8.71 -2.28 1.80
CA GLN A 12 -8.51 -1.49 3.03
C GLN A 12 -7.84 -0.12 2.76
N PHE A 13 -7.34 0.07 1.55
CA PHE A 13 -6.66 1.26 1.05
C PHE A 13 -7.35 1.84 -0.17
N ARG A 14 -7.08 3.11 -0.44
CA ARG A 14 -7.55 3.88 -1.60
C ARG A 14 -6.35 4.51 -2.31
N ASP A 15 -6.56 4.85 -3.58
CA ASP A 15 -5.58 5.67 -4.30
C ASP A 15 -5.35 6.99 -3.57
N LEU A 16 -4.08 7.41 -3.51
CA LEU A 16 -3.57 8.58 -2.82
C LEU A 16 -3.60 8.51 -1.28
N ASP A 17 -3.93 7.37 -0.69
CA ASP A 17 -3.71 7.18 0.75
C ASP A 17 -2.21 7.23 1.07
N GLY A 18 -1.87 7.97 2.12
CA GLY A 18 -0.56 7.91 2.75
C GLY A 18 -0.43 6.61 3.55
N VAL A 19 0.68 5.90 3.36
CA VAL A 19 0.95 4.63 4.01
C VAL A 19 2.38 4.55 4.51
N LEU A 20 2.62 3.68 5.48
CA LEU A 20 3.94 3.33 5.98
C LEU A 20 4.19 1.84 5.73
N VAL A 21 5.33 1.51 5.13
CA VAL A 21 5.72 0.11 4.93
C VAL A 21 6.20 -0.49 6.25
N THR A 22 5.64 -1.63 6.64
CA THR A 22 5.96 -2.28 7.93
C THR A 22 7.08 -3.31 7.81
N ILE A 23 7.45 -3.67 6.58
CA ILE A 23 8.54 -4.56 6.23
C ILE A 23 9.47 -3.88 5.21
N PRO A 24 10.76 -4.25 5.13
CA PRO A 24 11.62 -3.79 4.05
C PRO A 24 11.07 -4.30 2.70
N VAL A 25 11.07 -3.43 1.69
CA VAL A 25 10.61 -3.75 0.33
C VAL A 25 11.67 -3.39 -0.70
N THR A 26 11.57 -3.98 -1.88
CA THR A 26 12.43 -3.67 -3.02
C THR A 26 11.58 -3.04 -4.11
N THR A 27 12.03 -1.91 -4.65
CA THR A 27 11.35 -1.23 -5.77
C THR A 27 11.45 -2.04 -7.05
N GLY A 28 10.65 -1.69 -8.07
CA GLY A 28 10.78 -2.27 -9.40
C GLY A 28 12.16 -2.08 -10.02
N ASP A 29 12.88 -1.03 -9.61
CA ASP A 29 14.23 -0.69 -10.07
C ASP A 29 15.34 -1.36 -9.24
N GLY A 30 14.98 -2.06 -8.16
CA GLY A 30 15.92 -2.79 -7.30
C GLY A 30 16.43 -2.03 -6.08
N ASP A 31 15.92 -0.83 -5.81
CA ASP A 31 16.26 -0.06 -4.60
C ASP A 31 15.63 -0.68 -3.36
N ALA A 32 16.38 -0.68 -2.26
CA ALA A 32 15.89 -1.13 -0.97
C ALA A 32 15.20 0.02 -0.22
N ILE A 33 13.95 -0.17 0.15
CA ILE A 33 13.19 0.74 1.01
C ILE A 33 13.06 0.07 2.39
N PRO A 34 13.55 0.71 3.47
CA PRO A 34 13.46 0.13 4.80
C PRO A 34 12.02 0.15 5.34
N ALA A 35 11.74 -0.75 6.28
CA ALA A 35 10.52 -0.66 7.10
C ALA A 35 10.48 0.69 7.83
N GLY A 36 9.29 1.25 7.98
CA GLY A 36 9.09 2.57 8.57
C GLY A 36 9.07 3.72 7.56
N THR A 37 9.34 3.47 6.28
CA THR A 37 9.29 4.51 5.26
C THR A 37 7.84 4.80 4.84
N GLU A 38 7.49 6.08 4.79
CA GLU A 38 6.21 6.54 4.26
C GLU A 38 6.23 6.58 2.73
N GLY A 39 5.07 6.28 2.14
CA GLY A 39 4.82 6.37 0.71
C GLY A 39 3.35 6.69 0.43
N THR A 40 3.02 6.86 -0.84
CA THR A 40 1.66 7.15 -1.31
C THR A 40 1.18 6.03 -2.20
N ILE A 41 -0.04 5.54 -1.99
CA ILE A 41 -0.64 4.56 -2.89
C ILE A 41 -0.97 5.22 -4.22
N VAL A 42 -0.46 4.67 -5.31
CA VAL A 42 -0.73 5.15 -6.69
C VAL A 42 -1.47 4.11 -7.53
N GLY A 43 -1.68 2.91 -7.01
CA GLY A 43 -2.50 1.89 -7.64
C GLY A 43 -2.86 0.74 -6.69
N ILE A 44 -3.97 0.07 -6.97
CA ILE A 44 -4.46 -1.08 -6.20
C ILE A 44 -4.60 -2.29 -7.11
N TRP A 45 -4.07 -3.42 -6.67
CA TRP A 45 -4.03 -4.67 -7.42
C TRP A 45 -4.82 -5.78 -6.74
N ARG A 46 -5.38 -6.68 -7.56
CA ARG A 46 -6.04 -7.92 -7.12
C ARG A 46 -7.05 -7.68 -6.00
N ASP A 47 -7.97 -6.75 -6.22
CA ASP A 47 -9.06 -6.41 -5.28
C ASP A 47 -8.54 -6.04 -3.87
N GLY A 48 -7.38 -5.36 -3.81
CA GLY A 48 -6.81 -4.87 -2.55
C GLY A 48 -5.80 -5.79 -1.88
N ALA A 49 -5.43 -6.92 -2.50
CA ALA A 49 -4.41 -7.80 -1.95
C ALA A 49 -2.98 -7.19 -2.01
N ALA A 50 -2.75 -6.25 -2.92
CA ALA A 50 -1.50 -5.51 -3.03
C ALA A 50 -1.73 -4.08 -3.54
N CYS A 51 -0.81 -3.18 -3.19
CA CYS A 51 -0.82 -1.78 -3.60
C CYS A 51 0.50 -1.42 -4.27
N GLU A 52 0.46 -0.57 -5.28
CA GLU A 52 1.63 0.13 -5.78
C GLU A 52 1.84 1.39 -4.94
N VAL A 53 3.03 1.51 -4.35
CA VAL A 53 3.39 2.61 -3.45
C VAL A 53 4.54 3.39 -4.09
N GLU A 54 4.34 4.70 -4.25
CA GLU A 54 5.38 5.65 -4.62
C GLU A 54 6.05 6.20 -3.36
N PHE A 55 7.38 6.18 -3.34
CA PHE A 55 8.18 6.74 -2.24
C PHE A 55 8.78 8.09 -2.64
N ALA A 56 8.92 8.97 -1.65
CA ALA A 56 9.51 10.27 -1.89
C ALA A 56 10.98 10.17 -2.31
N GLN A 57 11.74 9.21 -1.75
CA GLN A 57 13.16 9.00 -2.02
C GLN A 57 13.47 7.49 -2.17
N PRO A 58 14.27 7.09 -3.17
CA PRO A 58 14.74 7.92 -4.28
C PRO A 58 13.57 8.39 -5.17
N PRO A 59 13.71 9.52 -5.91
CA PRO A 59 12.63 10.00 -6.77
C PRO A 59 12.21 8.96 -7.81
N GLY A 60 10.89 8.75 -7.94
CA GLY A 60 10.33 7.75 -8.87
C GLY A 60 10.35 6.30 -8.35
N ALA A 61 10.77 6.07 -7.10
CA ALA A 61 10.75 4.75 -6.49
C ALA A 61 9.32 4.22 -6.34
N LEU A 62 9.01 3.15 -7.07
CA LEU A 62 7.73 2.43 -6.99
C LEU A 62 7.95 0.99 -6.53
N ALA A 63 7.15 0.54 -5.57
CA ALA A 63 7.11 -0.87 -5.18
C ALA A 63 5.68 -1.40 -5.13
N THR A 64 5.50 -2.63 -5.59
CA THR A 64 4.27 -3.40 -5.30
C THR A 64 4.42 -4.05 -3.93
N VAL A 65 3.58 -3.65 -2.98
CA VAL A 65 3.62 -4.11 -1.59
C VAL A 65 2.33 -4.87 -1.28
N ALA A 66 2.43 -6.01 -0.61
CA ALA A 66 1.26 -6.72 -0.11
C ALA A 66 0.54 -5.89 0.96
N ALA A 67 -0.80 -5.99 1.01
CA ALA A 67 -1.58 -5.12 1.90
C ALA A 67 -1.29 -5.31 3.39
N ASP A 68 -0.83 -6.51 3.80
CA ASP A 68 -0.37 -6.80 5.16
C ASP A 68 0.98 -6.16 5.52
N GLY A 69 1.74 -5.71 4.52
CA GLY A 69 2.98 -4.96 4.66
C GLY A 69 2.77 -3.44 4.77
N LEU A 70 1.54 -2.97 4.89
CA LEU A 70 1.19 -1.54 4.89
C LEU A 70 0.30 -1.17 6.08
N THR A 71 0.49 0.04 6.59
CA THR A 71 -0.45 0.69 7.50
C THR A 71 -0.79 2.10 7.00
N LEU A 72 -2.03 2.54 7.20
CA LEU A 72 -2.41 3.92 6.89
C LEU A 72 -1.66 4.91 7.79
N VAL A 73 -1.17 5.99 7.18
CA VAL A 73 -0.73 7.19 7.87
C VAL A 73 -1.93 8.13 7.91
N VAL A 74 -2.59 8.18 9.06
CA VAL A 74 -3.65 9.16 9.31
C VAL A 74 -3.01 10.46 9.81
N PRO A 75 -3.40 11.63 9.28
CA PRO A 75 -3.00 12.92 9.84
C PRO A 75 -3.57 13.16 11.24
#